data_AF-A0A672HSI2-F1
#
_entry.id   AF-A0A672HSI2-F1
#
_cell.length_a   1.000
_cell.length_b   1.000
_cell.length_c   1.000
_cell.angle_alpha   90.00
_cell.angle_beta   90.00
_cell.angle_gamma   90.00
#
_symmetry.space_group_name_H-M   'P 1'
#
loop_
_entity.id
_entity.type
_entity.pdbx_description
1 polymer ?
#
loop_
_entity_poly.entity_id
_entity_poly.type
_entity_poly.pdbx_seq_one_letter_code
_entity_poly.pdbx_strand_id
1 'polypeptide(L)'
;MAVHVSFRLVLRHRLVTVCRHRDLLHKLRLFSTVRVNLNENDETTPDTGSGFRRALLSRSRRHLSPLERVSSMLPPDALSPEVLQLREQTRSEGGDPGETGDPEDDVRPDAPEETRVPLTLPGESLLAFGELLVAEYRKKRVEFRKMFELQPGARLHSNWGVIPHDHVAGQPAGRFFETNRGVSIFIRRASLEDYVLYMKRGPAIAYPKDSAAMLMMMDVMEGDCVLESGSGSGAMSLFLSRAVGSKGSVLSVEVREDHHKRSMLNYQRWRKSWSRRRGQEWPDNVQFHNADLRTASSLLAGRGFHGVALDMINPHVALPTVTAHLHPGAVCAVYLANITQVVDLLEGLRWSTLPLLCERIIEVPIRDWLVSPAREKDGRYRAREPPIQTENSKHEGEASDEADREELTTEDESDPPAFGTIPYVARPHPEQMIHTAFLVKLRKCER
;
A
#
# COMPACT_ATOMS: atom_id res chain seq x y z
N MET A 1 9.44 -50.65 50.33
CA MET A 1 10.20 -49.39 50.54
C MET A 1 11.61 -49.62 50.04
N ALA A 2 12.06 -48.85 49.05
CA ALA A 2 13.44 -48.86 48.57
C ALA A 2 13.80 -47.42 48.15
N VAL A 3 15.00 -46.97 48.48
CA VAL A 3 15.38 -45.55 48.53
C VAL A 3 16.54 -45.27 47.56
N HIS A 4 16.49 -44.11 46.91
CA HIS A 4 17.54 -43.41 46.14
C HIS A 4 18.75 -44.21 45.58
N VAL A 5 18.96 -44.08 44.26
CA VAL A 5 20.09 -43.32 43.64
C VAL A 5 20.00 -43.44 42.12
N SER A 6 19.95 -42.31 41.38
CA SER A 6 20.57 -42.08 40.05
C SER A 6 20.12 -40.76 39.40
N PHE A 7 20.79 -40.37 38.31
CA PHE A 7 20.52 -39.18 37.46
C PHE A 7 20.98 -37.79 37.95
N ARG A 8 22.28 -37.69 38.25
CA ARG A 8 23.06 -36.45 38.05
C ARG A 8 24.25 -36.69 37.10
N LEU A 9 24.04 -36.87 35.79
CA LEU A 9 25.15 -36.82 34.81
C LEU A 9 24.84 -36.56 33.31
N VAL A 10 23.74 -35.89 32.92
CA VAL A 10 23.53 -35.52 31.49
C VAL A 10 22.99 -34.10 31.31
N LEU A 11 23.67 -33.08 31.85
CA LEU A 11 23.28 -31.67 31.62
C LEU A 11 24.40 -30.64 31.88
N ARG A 12 25.64 -30.92 31.42
CA ARG A 12 26.77 -29.99 31.58
C ARG A 12 27.72 -29.83 30.38
N HIS A 13 27.32 -30.21 29.16
CA HIS A 13 28.18 -30.12 27.98
C HIS A 13 27.53 -29.53 26.72
N ARG A 14 26.87 -28.36 26.85
CA ARG A 14 26.43 -27.55 25.69
C ARG A 14 26.32 -26.04 25.98
N LEU A 15 27.13 -25.52 26.90
CA LEU A 15 27.05 -24.12 27.36
C LEU A 15 28.42 -23.39 27.34
N VAL A 16 29.26 -23.67 26.32
CA VAL A 16 30.56 -22.99 26.10
C VAL A 16 30.83 -22.81 24.59
N THR A 17 29.90 -22.21 23.82
CA THR A 17 30.17 -21.83 22.40
C THR A 17 29.33 -20.65 21.86
N VAL A 18 28.98 -19.66 22.69
CA VAL A 18 28.26 -18.44 22.21
C VAL A 18 28.95 -17.12 22.62
N CYS A 19 29.93 -17.15 23.53
CA CYS A 19 30.60 -15.94 24.06
C CYS A 19 31.82 -15.45 23.22
N ARG A 20 31.78 -15.50 21.89
CA ARG A 20 32.89 -15.00 21.03
C ARG A 20 32.50 -14.08 19.86
N HIS A 21 31.28 -13.57 19.81
CA HIS A 21 30.85 -12.59 18.79
C HIS A 21 30.23 -11.30 19.36
N ARG A 22 30.64 -10.87 20.56
CA ARG A 22 30.16 -9.61 21.17
C ARG A 22 31.10 -8.41 21.04
N ASP A 23 32.34 -8.61 20.57
CA ASP A 23 33.39 -7.56 20.52
C ASP A 23 33.68 -6.98 19.11
N LEU A 24 32.89 -7.32 18.08
CA LEU A 24 33.13 -6.86 16.70
C LEU A 24 32.08 -5.88 16.13
N LEU A 25 31.15 -5.39 16.95
CA LEU A 25 30.11 -4.43 16.54
C LEU A 25 30.25 -3.04 17.20
N HIS A 26 31.44 -2.74 17.74
CA HIS A 26 31.72 -1.48 18.44
C HIS A 26 32.70 -0.54 17.71
N LYS A 27 32.65 -0.50 16.37
CA LYS A 27 33.34 0.49 15.52
C LYS A 27 32.47 0.82 14.29
N LEU A 28 32.47 2.08 13.86
CA LEU A 28 31.61 2.72 12.82
C LEU A 28 30.26 3.30 13.29
N ARG A 29 30.27 4.01 14.41
CA ARG A 29 29.44 5.22 14.60
C ARG A 29 30.33 6.35 15.13
N LEU A 30 30.65 7.32 14.27
CA LEU A 30 31.10 8.68 14.62
C LEU A 30 31.25 9.50 13.33
N PHE A 31 31.16 10.82 13.48
CA PHE A 31 30.99 11.90 12.50
C PHE A 31 29.54 12.24 12.14
N SER A 32 29.06 13.46 12.28
CA SER A 32 29.43 14.64 13.09
C SER A 32 28.31 15.63 12.79
N THR A 33 27.60 16.13 13.79
CA THR A 33 26.56 17.15 13.60
C THR A 33 27.17 18.54 13.68
N VAL A 34 27.25 19.26 12.57
CA VAL A 34 27.51 20.71 12.58
C VAL A 34 26.17 21.44 12.74
N ARG A 35 26.02 22.18 13.85
CA ARG A 35 24.93 23.14 14.04
C ARG A 35 25.31 24.44 13.34
N VAL A 36 24.34 25.11 12.73
CA VAL A 36 24.43 26.52 12.34
C VAL A 36 23.27 27.24 13.00
N ASN A 37 23.59 28.27 13.80
CA ASN A 37 22.59 29.14 14.40
C ASN A 37 22.07 30.13 13.34
N LEU A 38 20.80 30.48 13.42
CA LEU A 38 20.22 31.65 12.79
C LEU A 38 19.40 32.39 13.86
N ASN A 39 19.60 33.70 13.95
CA ASN A 39 18.99 34.56 14.97
C ASN A 39 17.56 34.95 14.59
N GLU A 40 16.82 35.39 15.61
CA GLU A 40 15.50 36.02 15.53
C GLU A 40 15.59 37.52 15.13
N ASN A 41 14.42 38.18 15.11
CA ASN A 41 14.12 39.58 14.75
C ASN A 41 13.86 39.80 13.23
N ASP A 42 12.85 40.55 12.78
CA ASP A 42 11.81 41.30 13.53
C ASP A 42 10.49 41.47 12.71
N GLU A 43 9.49 42.10 13.32
CA GLU A 43 8.14 42.34 12.79
C GLU A 43 8.06 43.25 11.53
N THR A 44 7.03 43.08 10.68
CA THR A 44 5.93 44.06 10.46
C THR A 44 4.98 43.71 9.29
N THR A 45 3.68 43.89 9.52
CA THR A 45 2.57 44.05 8.53
C THR A 45 2.20 45.54 8.45
N PRO A 46 1.46 46.10 7.45
CA PRO A 46 0.24 45.56 6.79
C PRO A 46 0.25 45.76 5.24
N ASP A 47 -0.83 45.83 4.44
CA ASP A 47 -2.30 45.95 4.67
C ASP A 47 -3.15 45.38 3.49
N THR A 48 -4.46 45.60 3.59
CA THR A 48 -5.59 45.43 2.67
C THR A 48 -5.38 45.75 1.17
N GLY A 49 -6.05 44.96 0.31
CA GLY A 49 -6.24 45.23 -1.12
C GLY A 49 -7.38 44.38 -1.73
N SER A 50 -8.57 44.96 -1.87
CA SER A 50 -9.76 44.31 -2.46
C SER A 50 -9.71 44.29 -4.00
N GLY A 51 -10.08 43.17 -4.64
CA GLY A 51 -10.12 43.07 -6.11
C GLY A 51 -10.88 41.87 -6.69
N PHE A 52 -12.11 42.10 -7.14
CA PHE A 52 -12.85 41.39 -8.20
C PHE A 52 -12.77 39.85 -8.30
N ARG A 53 -13.80 39.16 -7.77
CA ARG A 53 -14.18 37.81 -8.21
C ARG A 53 -15.03 37.88 -9.48
N ARG A 54 -14.51 37.39 -10.61
CA ARG A 54 -15.27 37.17 -11.85
C ARG A 54 -15.75 35.72 -11.87
N ALA A 55 -17.07 35.49 -11.73
CA ALA A 55 -17.63 34.15 -11.66
C ALA A 55 -17.62 33.46 -13.03
N LEU A 56 -16.86 32.37 -13.16
CA LEU A 56 -16.95 31.46 -14.30
C LEU A 56 -18.06 30.44 -14.03
N LEU A 57 -19.16 30.55 -14.78
CA LEU A 57 -20.24 29.56 -14.79
C LEU A 57 -19.78 28.30 -15.52
N SER A 58 -19.23 27.33 -14.79
CA SER A 58 -19.00 25.99 -15.33
C SER A 58 -20.35 25.31 -15.56
N ARG A 59 -20.78 25.25 -16.83
CA ARG A 59 -21.94 24.45 -17.26
C ARG A 59 -21.71 22.98 -16.87
N SER A 60 -22.40 22.52 -15.83
CA SER A 60 -22.30 21.15 -15.33
C SER A 60 -22.84 20.17 -16.38
N ARG A 61 -21.95 19.36 -16.98
CA ARG A 61 -22.38 18.19 -17.76
C ARG A 61 -22.90 17.13 -16.79
N ARG A 62 -24.17 16.76 -16.94
CA ARG A 62 -24.81 15.67 -16.17
C ARG A 62 -23.94 14.41 -16.26
N HIS A 63 -23.59 13.83 -15.11
CA HIS A 63 -22.83 12.58 -15.08
C HIS A 63 -23.68 11.42 -15.60
N LEU A 64 -23.15 10.67 -16.57
CA LEU A 64 -23.77 9.46 -17.10
C LEU A 64 -23.89 8.39 -16.02
N SER A 65 -25.06 7.75 -15.98
CA SER A 65 -25.34 6.55 -15.18
C SER A 65 -24.37 5.41 -15.54
N PRO A 66 -24.27 4.37 -14.69
CA PRO A 66 -23.43 3.21 -14.99
C PRO A 66 -23.81 2.52 -16.31
N LEU A 67 -25.11 2.45 -16.64
CA LEU A 67 -25.61 1.82 -17.87
C LEU A 67 -25.30 2.65 -19.12
N GLU A 68 -25.46 3.97 -19.07
CA GLU A 68 -25.09 4.86 -20.19
C GLU A 68 -23.58 4.80 -20.47
N ARG A 69 -22.75 4.71 -19.43
CA ARG A 69 -21.29 4.50 -19.56
C ARG A 69 -20.96 3.18 -20.23
N VAL A 70 -21.52 2.06 -19.76
CA VAL A 70 -21.28 0.74 -20.37
C VAL A 70 -21.78 0.70 -21.80
N SER A 71 -22.98 1.23 -22.08
CA SER A 71 -23.49 1.37 -23.44
C SER A 71 -22.48 2.11 -24.32
N SER A 72 -22.00 3.29 -23.90
CA SER A 72 -21.09 4.13 -24.71
C SER A 72 -19.76 3.48 -25.12
N MET A 73 -19.38 2.36 -24.48
CA MET A 73 -18.16 1.60 -24.78
C MET A 73 -18.38 0.45 -25.77
N LEU A 74 -19.64 0.13 -26.12
CA LEU A 74 -19.98 -0.94 -27.05
C LEU A 74 -20.16 -0.40 -28.48
N PRO A 75 -19.68 -1.13 -29.52
CA PRO A 75 -19.92 -0.77 -30.91
C PRO A 75 -21.42 -0.84 -31.24
N PRO A 76 -21.92 -0.08 -32.24
CA PRO A 76 -23.35 0.01 -32.56
C PRO A 76 -24.02 -1.36 -32.79
N ASP A 77 -23.28 -2.25 -33.45
CA ASP A 77 -23.75 -3.58 -33.88
C ASP A 77 -23.93 -4.57 -32.70
N ALA A 78 -23.45 -4.22 -31.50
CA ALA A 78 -23.60 -4.99 -30.27
C ALA A 78 -24.72 -4.46 -29.34
N LEU A 79 -25.54 -3.51 -29.81
CA LEU A 79 -26.62 -2.90 -29.05
C LEU A 79 -27.99 -3.35 -29.54
N SER A 80 -28.95 -3.52 -28.62
CA SER A 80 -30.33 -3.82 -29.00
C SER A 80 -31.05 -2.58 -29.59
N PRO A 81 -32.09 -2.76 -30.41
CA PRO A 81 -32.81 -1.65 -31.05
C PRO A 81 -33.36 -0.62 -30.05
N GLU A 82 -33.78 -1.07 -28.87
CA GLU A 82 -34.32 -0.22 -27.79
C GLU A 82 -33.23 0.70 -27.22
N VAL A 83 -31.99 0.22 -27.10
CA VAL A 83 -30.85 1.01 -26.61
C VAL A 83 -30.39 2.02 -27.67
N LEU A 84 -30.56 1.73 -28.96
CA LEU A 84 -30.30 2.67 -30.05
C LEU A 84 -31.32 3.82 -30.05
N GLN A 85 -32.62 3.53 -29.92
CA GLN A 85 -33.66 4.58 -29.83
C GLN A 85 -33.45 5.51 -28.63
N LEU A 86 -33.07 4.98 -27.47
CA LEU A 86 -32.77 5.80 -26.28
C LEU A 86 -31.58 6.75 -26.51
N ARG A 87 -30.56 6.34 -27.28
CA ARG A 87 -29.44 7.23 -27.66
C ARG A 87 -29.88 8.37 -28.57
N GLU A 88 -30.78 8.10 -29.51
CA GLU A 88 -31.29 9.10 -30.44
C GLU A 88 -32.19 10.12 -29.72
N GLN A 89 -33.08 9.65 -28.84
CA GLN A 89 -33.88 10.52 -27.97
C GLN A 89 -32.99 11.44 -27.12
N THR A 90 -31.98 10.89 -26.45
CA THR A 90 -31.03 11.66 -25.62
C THR A 90 -30.22 12.69 -26.42
N ARG A 91 -30.01 12.46 -27.73
CA ARG A 91 -29.38 13.45 -28.63
C ARG A 91 -30.36 14.54 -29.07
N SER A 92 -31.64 14.22 -29.25
CA SER A 92 -32.66 15.18 -29.68
C SER A 92 -33.04 16.21 -28.60
N GLU A 93 -32.96 15.85 -27.31
CA GLU A 93 -33.25 16.76 -26.19
C GLU A 93 -32.16 17.83 -25.94
N GLY A 94 -31.07 17.84 -26.72
CA GLY A 94 -29.90 18.72 -26.52
C GLY A 94 -29.69 19.82 -27.56
N GLY A 95 -30.63 20.04 -28.49
CA GLY A 95 -30.49 20.99 -29.60
C GLY A 95 -31.00 22.42 -29.28
N ASP A 96 -30.13 23.41 -29.45
CA ASP A 96 -30.46 24.85 -29.44
C ASP A 96 -30.64 25.33 -30.90
N PRO A 97 -31.61 26.21 -31.24
CA PRO A 97 -31.96 26.46 -32.63
C PRO A 97 -31.25 27.67 -33.27
N GLY A 98 -30.46 27.39 -34.30
CA GLY A 98 -30.28 28.25 -35.48
C GLY A 98 -29.32 29.44 -35.37
N GLU A 99 -28.32 29.47 -36.27
CA GLU A 99 -27.90 30.71 -36.91
C GLU A 99 -27.44 30.42 -38.35
N THR A 100 -27.62 31.41 -39.23
CA THR A 100 -27.48 31.31 -40.69
C THR A 100 -26.02 31.36 -41.15
N GLY A 101 -25.67 30.62 -42.21
CA GLY A 101 -24.30 30.54 -42.71
C GLY A 101 -23.91 31.62 -43.72
N ASP A 102 -22.60 31.67 -44.01
CA ASP A 102 -22.00 31.95 -45.32
C ASP A 102 -20.51 31.49 -45.30
N PRO A 103 -19.78 31.42 -46.44
CA PRO A 103 -19.08 30.16 -46.78
C PRO A 103 -17.55 30.11 -46.60
N GLU A 104 -17.08 28.85 -46.60
CA GLU A 104 -15.80 28.32 -47.12
C GLU A 104 -14.47 29.03 -46.80
N ASP A 105 -13.66 28.35 -45.97
CA ASP A 105 -12.20 28.37 -46.07
C ASP A 105 -11.70 26.90 -46.07
N ASP A 106 -10.88 26.54 -47.07
CA ASP A 106 -10.48 25.16 -47.39
C ASP A 106 -9.37 24.64 -46.47
N VAL A 107 -9.76 24.16 -45.27
CA VAL A 107 -8.84 23.52 -44.33
C VAL A 107 -8.79 22.02 -44.59
N ARG A 108 -7.70 21.59 -45.24
CA ARG A 108 -7.33 20.17 -45.38
C ARG A 108 -7.43 19.44 -44.03
N PRO A 109 -7.97 18.22 -43.98
CA PRO A 109 -8.00 17.44 -42.74
C PRO A 109 -6.57 17.08 -42.33
N ASP A 110 -6.10 17.67 -41.24
CA ASP A 110 -4.87 17.22 -40.58
C ASP A 110 -4.98 15.74 -40.20
N ALA A 111 -3.84 15.04 -40.31
CA ALA A 111 -3.75 13.63 -39.93
C ALA A 111 -4.18 13.44 -38.47
N PRO A 112 -4.78 12.28 -38.10
CA PRO A 112 -5.28 12.07 -36.76
C PRO A 112 -4.16 12.28 -35.72
N GLU A 113 -4.31 13.29 -34.88
CA GLU A 113 -3.42 13.48 -33.72
C GLU A 113 -3.51 12.24 -32.84
N GLU A 114 -2.46 11.41 -32.89
CA GLU A 114 -2.26 10.32 -31.94
C GLU A 114 -2.38 10.91 -30.53
N THR A 115 -3.48 10.61 -29.85
CA THR A 115 -3.81 11.21 -28.55
C THR A 115 -2.85 10.66 -27.50
N ARG A 116 -1.68 11.30 -27.39
CA ARG A 116 -0.58 10.84 -26.54
C ARG A 116 -1.05 10.74 -25.10
N VAL A 117 -0.94 9.54 -24.53
CA VAL A 117 -1.21 9.29 -23.11
C VAL A 117 -0.38 10.27 -22.28
N PRO A 118 -0.99 11.02 -21.34
CA PRO A 118 -0.24 11.97 -20.52
C PRO A 118 0.93 11.33 -19.79
N LEU A 119 2.07 12.03 -19.74
CA LEU A 119 3.29 11.56 -19.07
C LEU A 119 3.12 11.38 -17.55
N THR A 120 2.04 11.88 -16.97
CA THR A 120 1.68 11.70 -15.56
C THR A 120 0.29 11.11 -15.42
N LEU A 121 0.03 10.45 -14.29
CA LEU A 121 -1.31 9.99 -13.95
C LEU A 121 -2.28 11.19 -13.84
N PRO A 122 -3.59 11.02 -14.12
CA PRO A 122 -4.57 12.09 -14.00
C PRO A 122 -4.53 12.78 -12.62
N GLY A 123 -4.36 14.10 -12.64
CA GLY A 123 -4.24 14.93 -11.43
C GLY A 123 -2.88 14.84 -10.73
N GLU A 124 -1.83 14.31 -11.36
CA GLU A 124 -0.47 14.29 -10.82
C GLU A 124 0.49 15.23 -11.56
N SER A 125 1.30 15.94 -10.76
CA SER A 125 2.40 16.78 -11.22
C SER A 125 3.62 15.96 -11.68
N LEU A 126 4.55 16.60 -12.39
CA LEU A 126 5.93 16.16 -12.51
C LEU A 126 6.63 16.18 -11.14
N LEU A 127 7.70 15.41 -10.97
CA LEU A 127 8.41 15.27 -9.70
C LEU A 127 8.93 16.62 -9.19
N ALA A 128 8.46 17.03 -8.01
CA ALA A 128 8.79 18.31 -7.39
C ALA A 128 9.66 18.16 -6.13
N PHE A 129 10.50 19.16 -5.86
CA PHE A 129 11.26 19.21 -4.61
C PHE A 129 10.34 19.20 -3.37
N GLY A 130 10.72 18.44 -2.35
CA GLY A 130 9.93 18.14 -1.16
C GLY A 130 9.11 16.84 -1.24
N GLU A 131 9.01 16.20 -2.41
CA GLU A 131 8.37 14.88 -2.53
C GLU A 131 9.23 13.74 -1.95
N LEU A 132 8.56 12.73 -1.40
CA LEU A 132 9.15 11.46 -0.96
C LEU A 132 9.10 10.42 -2.07
N LEU A 133 10.28 9.99 -2.49
CA LEU A 133 10.48 9.05 -3.58
C LEU A 133 11.13 7.77 -3.08
N VAL A 134 10.94 6.68 -3.82
CA VAL A 134 11.59 5.40 -3.61
C VAL A 134 12.43 5.10 -4.84
N ALA A 135 13.71 4.86 -4.59
CA ALA A 135 14.66 4.35 -5.58
C ALA A 135 14.76 2.82 -5.44
N GLU A 136 14.61 2.12 -6.56
CA GLU A 136 14.58 0.66 -6.66
C GLU A 136 15.57 0.16 -7.72
N TYR A 137 16.33 -0.87 -7.36
CA TYR A 137 17.18 -1.61 -8.29
C TYR A 137 17.13 -3.09 -7.93
N ARG A 138 16.77 -3.93 -8.91
CA ARG A 138 16.64 -5.38 -8.74
C ARG A 138 17.37 -6.11 -9.85
N LYS A 139 18.40 -6.90 -9.51
CA LYS A 139 19.15 -7.73 -10.46
C LYS A 139 19.49 -9.08 -9.83
N LYS A 140 18.89 -10.15 -10.37
CA LYS A 140 18.99 -11.52 -9.83
C LYS A 140 18.54 -11.56 -8.34
N ARG A 141 19.46 -11.81 -7.41
CA ARG A 141 19.23 -11.84 -5.95
C ARG A 141 19.59 -10.53 -5.24
N VAL A 142 20.08 -9.53 -5.98
CA VAL A 142 20.46 -8.23 -5.40
C VAL A 142 19.27 -7.30 -5.54
N GLU A 143 18.75 -6.84 -4.41
CA GLU A 143 17.73 -5.82 -4.33
C GLU A 143 18.25 -4.62 -3.54
N PHE A 144 17.92 -3.43 -4.01
CA PHE A 144 18.13 -2.16 -3.34
C PHE A 144 16.84 -1.38 -3.42
N ARG A 145 16.35 -0.95 -2.26
CA ARG A 145 15.17 -0.11 -2.13
C ARG A 145 15.45 0.95 -1.07
N LYS A 146 15.31 2.22 -1.43
CA LYS A 146 15.65 3.35 -0.56
C LYS A 146 14.66 4.47 -0.74
N MET A 147 13.93 4.81 0.33
CA MET A 147 13.15 6.04 0.38
C MET A 147 14.07 7.24 0.61
N PHE A 148 13.83 8.34 -0.10
CA PHE A 148 14.53 9.61 0.04
C PHE A 148 13.58 10.78 -0.21
N GLU A 149 14.00 11.99 0.16
CA GLU A 149 13.27 13.22 -0.11
C GLU A 149 13.98 13.96 -1.24
N LEU A 150 13.24 14.37 -2.28
CA LEU A 150 13.80 15.10 -3.40
C LEU A 150 14.11 16.53 -2.96
N GLN A 151 15.37 16.96 -3.08
CA GLN A 151 15.87 18.23 -2.55
C GLN A 151 16.89 18.87 -3.52
N PRO A 152 16.89 20.20 -3.72
CA PRO A 152 17.79 20.87 -4.65
C PRO A 152 19.27 20.64 -4.31
N GLY A 153 20.12 20.41 -5.31
CA GLY A 153 21.57 20.19 -5.16
C GLY A 153 21.98 18.92 -4.42
N ALA A 154 21.02 18.15 -3.89
CA ALA A 154 21.28 16.93 -3.15
C ALA A 154 21.46 15.71 -4.08
N ARG A 155 21.93 14.59 -3.51
CA ARG A 155 22.38 13.41 -4.26
C ARG A 155 21.85 12.12 -3.67
N LEU A 156 21.27 11.28 -4.51
CA LEU A 156 20.91 9.91 -4.17
C LEU A 156 22.16 9.02 -4.28
N HIS A 157 22.70 8.64 -3.13
CA HIS A 157 23.82 7.69 -3.04
C HIS A 157 23.33 6.23 -2.96
N SER A 158 23.92 5.37 -3.80
CA SER A 158 23.77 3.92 -3.83
C SER A 158 25.14 3.22 -4.01
N ASN A 159 25.21 1.91 -3.83
CA ASN A 159 26.44 1.13 -4.07
C ASN A 159 26.84 1.09 -5.56
N TRP A 160 25.88 1.35 -6.47
CA TRP A 160 26.07 1.35 -7.93
C TRP A 160 26.29 2.74 -8.52
N GLY A 161 26.53 3.74 -7.68
CA GLY A 161 26.81 5.12 -8.08
C GLY A 161 25.79 6.11 -7.53
N VAL A 162 25.83 7.31 -8.09
CA VAL A 162 25.11 8.50 -7.61
C VAL A 162 24.20 9.05 -8.70
N ILE A 163 23.01 9.51 -8.29
CA ILE A 163 22.06 10.25 -9.15
C ILE A 163 21.83 11.63 -8.49
N PRO A 164 22.12 12.75 -9.18
CA PRO A 164 21.76 14.10 -8.71
C PRO A 164 20.24 14.26 -8.64
N HIS A 165 19.73 14.88 -7.57
CA HIS A 165 18.29 15.14 -7.42
C HIS A 165 17.76 16.10 -8.49
N ASP A 166 18.57 17.05 -8.94
CA ASP A 166 18.19 18.02 -9.95
C ASP A 166 17.93 17.39 -11.33
N HIS A 167 18.46 16.17 -11.58
CA HIS A 167 18.14 15.38 -12.78
C HIS A 167 16.80 14.64 -12.66
N VAL A 168 16.29 14.45 -11.44
CA VAL A 168 15.03 13.74 -11.12
C VAL A 168 13.87 14.73 -11.02
N ALA A 169 14.13 15.96 -10.59
CA ALA A 169 13.15 17.04 -10.58
C ALA A 169 12.66 17.38 -12.00
N GLY A 170 11.38 17.71 -12.13
CA GLY A 170 10.74 18.00 -13.41
C GLY A 170 10.51 16.79 -14.32
N GLN A 171 10.85 15.57 -13.89
CA GLN A 171 10.61 14.34 -14.64
C GLN A 171 9.31 13.64 -14.21
N PRO A 172 8.74 12.75 -15.05
CA PRO A 172 7.68 11.84 -14.64
C PRO A 172 8.13 10.87 -13.52
N ALA A 173 7.20 10.51 -12.64
CA ALA A 173 7.40 9.43 -11.67
C ALA A 173 7.34 8.05 -12.36
N GLY A 174 8.13 7.09 -11.88
CA GLY A 174 8.16 5.74 -12.47
C GLY A 174 9.11 5.63 -13.67
N ARG A 175 10.26 6.32 -13.61
CA ARG A 175 11.27 6.34 -14.67
C ARG A 175 12.58 5.73 -14.19
N PHE A 176 13.35 5.12 -15.10
CA PHE A 176 14.73 4.73 -14.85
C PHE A 176 15.68 5.91 -15.03
N PHE A 177 16.60 6.08 -14.08
CA PHE A 177 17.65 7.08 -14.08
C PHE A 177 19.01 6.38 -14.01
N GLU A 178 19.96 6.78 -14.85
CA GLU A 178 21.30 6.22 -14.82
C GLU A 178 22.15 6.87 -13.73
N THR A 179 22.86 6.04 -12.97
CA THR A 179 23.94 6.53 -12.10
C THR A 179 25.12 7.00 -12.94
N ASN A 180 26.03 7.75 -12.33
CA ASN A 180 27.36 8.07 -12.88
C ASN A 180 28.26 6.85 -13.19
N ARG A 181 27.76 5.61 -13.05
CA ARG A 181 28.44 4.35 -13.44
C ARG A 181 27.65 3.56 -14.50
N GLY A 182 26.66 4.18 -15.15
CA GLY A 182 25.84 3.53 -16.19
C GLY A 182 24.88 2.46 -15.65
N VAL A 183 24.49 2.53 -14.37
CA VAL A 183 23.52 1.58 -13.78
C VAL A 183 22.16 2.27 -13.67
N SER A 184 21.15 1.73 -14.34
CA SER A 184 19.77 2.24 -14.29
C SER A 184 19.10 1.88 -12.95
N ILE A 185 18.59 2.89 -12.24
CA ILE A 185 17.80 2.76 -11.01
C ILE A 185 16.39 3.29 -11.29
N PHE A 186 15.37 2.52 -10.94
CA PHE A 186 13.97 2.93 -11.06
C PHE A 186 13.62 3.90 -9.94
N ILE A 187 13.00 5.04 -10.26
CA ILE A 187 12.57 6.03 -9.26
C ILE A 187 11.08 6.31 -9.45
N ARG A 188 10.32 6.12 -8.36
CA ARG A 188 8.87 6.38 -8.29
C ARG A 188 8.51 7.10 -7.00
N ARG A 189 7.27 7.60 -6.92
CA ARG A 189 6.69 8.13 -5.68
C ARG A 189 6.56 7.04 -4.61
N ALA A 190 6.78 7.41 -3.36
CA ALA A 190 6.46 6.53 -2.23
C ALA A 190 4.93 6.30 -2.16
N SER A 191 4.53 5.04 -2.08
CA SER A 191 3.20 4.71 -1.57
C SER A 191 3.17 4.91 -0.05
N LEU A 192 1.98 4.85 0.56
CA LEU A 192 1.92 4.88 2.03
C LEU A 192 2.54 3.61 2.65
N GLU A 193 2.46 2.48 1.94
CA GLU A 193 3.11 1.23 2.35
C GLU A 193 4.63 1.39 2.42
N ASP A 194 5.24 1.97 1.37
CA ASP A 194 6.66 2.33 1.40
C ASP A 194 6.97 3.27 2.56
N TYR A 195 6.14 4.30 2.73
CA TYR A 195 6.38 5.34 3.73
C TYR A 195 6.42 4.76 5.15
N VAL A 196 5.43 3.95 5.55
CA VAL A 196 5.41 3.40 6.91
C VAL A 196 6.57 2.42 7.17
N LEU A 197 7.04 1.71 6.14
CA LEU A 197 8.18 0.78 6.24
C LEU A 197 9.53 1.52 6.36
N TYR A 198 9.70 2.66 5.65
CA TYR A 198 10.97 3.40 5.58
C TYR A 198 11.03 4.70 6.39
N MET A 199 9.93 5.16 7.00
CA MET A 199 9.94 6.34 7.87
C MET A 199 10.82 6.14 9.12
N LYS A 200 11.17 7.24 9.78
CA LYS A 200 11.85 7.16 11.09
C LYS A 200 10.89 6.53 12.09
N ARG A 201 11.35 5.53 12.84
CA ARG A 201 10.53 4.81 13.83
C ARG A 201 11.09 4.99 15.24
N GLY A 202 10.22 4.99 16.22
CA GLY A 202 10.56 4.84 17.65
C GLY A 202 10.37 3.37 18.05
N PRO A 203 9.12 2.93 18.28
CA PRO A 203 8.78 1.53 18.47
C PRO A 203 8.70 0.75 17.15
N ALA A 204 8.41 -0.55 17.25
CA ALA A 204 7.88 -1.33 16.15
C ALA A 204 6.56 -0.73 15.61
N ILE A 205 6.08 -1.24 14.47
CA ILE A 205 4.85 -0.78 13.83
C ILE A 205 3.92 -1.96 13.58
N ALA A 206 2.61 -1.73 13.60
CA ALA A 206 1.67 -2.55 12.85
C ALA A 206 2.08 -2.51 11.36
N TYR A 207 2.41 -3.68 10.80
CA TYR A 207 2.85 -3.79 9.41
C TYR A 207 1.65 -3.58 8.46
N PRO A 208 1.85 -3.14 7.21
CA PRO A 208 0.77 -2.85 6.27
C PRO A 208 -0.27 -3.96 6.11
N LYS A 209 0.16 -5.23 6.13
CA LYS A 209 -0.72 -6.41 6.08
C LYS A 209 -1.69 -6.51 7.26
N ASP A 210 -1.21 -6.13 8.45
CA ASP A 210 -1.95 -6.20 9.70
C ASP A 210 -2.86 -4.97 9.82
N SER A 211 -2.35 -3.79 9.46
CA SER A 211 -3.14 -2.56 9.39
C SER A 211 -4.31 -2.64 8.41
N ALA A 212 -4.10 -3.26 7.23
CA ALA A 212 -5.17 -3.53 6.28
C ALA A 212 -6.22 -4.50 6.85
N ALA A 213 -5.79 -5.57 7.50
CA ALA A 213 -6.71 -6.52 8.14
C ALA A 213 -7.49 -5.88 9.31
N MET A 214 -6.86 -5.05 10.14
CA MET A 214 -7.54 -4.31 11.22
C MET A 214 -8.56 -3.31 10.67
N LEU A 215 -8.23 -2.55 9.62
CA LEU A 215 -9.19 -1.69 8.91
C LEU A 215 -10.42 -2.48 8.44
N MET A 216 -10.21 -3.64 7.81
CA MET A 216 -11.30 -4.53 7.36
C MET A 216 -12.08 -5.17 8.52
N MET A 217 -11.46 -5.43 9.67
CA MET A 217 -12.17 -5.87 10.87
C MET A 217 -13.09 -4.77 11.41
N MET A 218 -12.58 -3.53 11.42
CA MET A 218 -13.26 -2.36 11.97
C MET A 218 -14.34 -1.80 11.05
N ASP A 219 -14.33 -2.16 9.76
CA ASP A 219 -15.24 -1.67 8.71
C ASP A 219 -15.18 -0.15 8.53
N VAL A 220 -13.95 0.41 8.61
CA VAL A 220 -13.74 1.87 8.58
C VAL A 220 -14.00 2.46 7.20
N MET A 221 -14.87 3.47 7.14
CA MET A 221 -15.31 4.17 5.94
C MET A 221 -15.13 5.70 6.01
N GLU A 222 -15.24 6.35 4.86
CA GLU A 222 -15.20 7.82 4.73
C GLU A 222 -16.30 8.48 5.59
N GLY A 223 -15.91 9.36 6.51
CA GLY A 223 -16.82 9.99 7.47
C GLY A 223 -16.71 9.47 8.90
N ASP A 224 -16.10 8.30 9.12
CA ASP A 224 -16.04 7.70 10.45
C ASP A 224 -15.21 8.51 11.45
N CYS A 225 -15.62 8.47 12.72
CA CYS A 225 -14.79 8.86 13.86
C CYS A 225 -14.15 7.62 14.48
N VAL A 226 -12.83 7.50 14.46
CA VAL A 226 -12.07 6.33 14.95
C VAL A 226 -11.14 6.73 16.11
N LEU A 227 -11.04 5.88 17.11
CA LEU A 227 -10.04 5.99 18.18
C LEU A 227 -8.85 5.07 17.89
N GLU A 228 -7.64 5.58 18.06
CA GLU A 228 -6.40 4.82 18.08
C GLU A 228 -5.70 5.04 19.43
N SER A 229 -5.11 3.99 20.00
CA SER A 229 -4.14 4.16 21.08
C SER A 229 -2.91 3.28 20.88
N GLY A 230 -1.75 3.89 21.14
CA GLY A 230 -0.45 3.39 20.69
C GLY A 230 -0.01 4.02 19.37
N SER A 231 -0.10 5.36 19.24
CA SER A 231 0.30 6.07 18.01
C SER A 231 1.71 5.67 17.55
N GLY A 232 2.65 5.44 18.48
CA GLY A 232 3.96 4.85 18.22
C GLY A 232 4.82 5.63 17.22
N SER A 233 4.80 5.21 15.96
CA SER A 233 5.49 5.91 14.84
C SER A 233 4.53 6.56 13.83
N GLY A 234 3.21 6.53 14.06
CA GLY A 234 2.16 7.07 13.18
C GLY A 234 1.76 6.15 12.02
N ALA A 235 2.12 4.85 12.06
CA ALA A 235 1.91 3.93 10.95
C ALA A 235 0.42 3.61 10.75
N MET A 236 -0.23 3.10 11.80
CA MET A 236 -1.67 2.83 11.81
C MET A 236 -2.46 4.14 11.67
N SER A 237 -2.08 5.21 12.38
CA SER A 237 -2.66 6.56 12.27
C SER A 237 -2.80 7.03 10.82
N LEU A 238 -1.79 6.80 9.97
CA LEU A 238 -1.83 7.18 8.55
C LEU A 238 -2.77 6.30 7.70
N PHE A 239 -2.92 5.01 8.05
CA PHE A 239 -3.88 4.12 7.39
C PHE A 239 -5.32 4.47 7.80
N LEU A 240 -5.58 4.71 9.09
CA LEU A 240 -6.86 5.21 9.59
C LEU A 240 -7.21 6.57 8.95
N SER A 241 -6.26 7.50 8.91
CA SER A 241 -6.37 8.81 8.25
C SER A 241 -6.76 8.70 6.77
N ARG A 242 -6.26 7.68 6.05
CA ARG A 242 -6.72 7.41 4.68
C ARG A 242 -8.17 6.92 4.64
N ALA A 243 -8.53 5.99 5.52
CA ALA A 243 -9.81 5.31 5.48
C ALA A 243 -10.99 6.23 5.86
N VAL A 244 -10.82 7.04 6.92
CA VAL A 244 -11.86 7.99 7.36
C VAL A 244 -11.99 9.21 6.44
N GLY A 245 -10.97 9.48 5.63
CA GLY A 245 -11.02 10.46 4.55
C GLY A 245 -11.18 11.92 5.00
N SER A 246 -11.73 12.76 4.13
CA SER A 246 -11.85 14.21 4.39
C SER A 246 -13.03 14.60 5.29
N LYS A 247 -14.01 13.70 5.44
CA LYS A 247 -15.20 13.91 6.29
C LYS A 247 -15.08 13.30 7.69
N GLY A 248 -14.23 12.29 7.86
CA GLY A 248 -14.05 11.59 9.13
C GLY A 248 -12.90 12.13 9.97
N SER A 249 -12.62 11.47 11.09
CA SER A 249 -11.54 11.86 12.02
C SER A 249 -10.95 10.68 12.77
N VAL A 250 -9.68 10.82 13.17
CA VAL A 250 -8.95 9.87 14.01
C VAL A 250 -8.49 10.61 15.27
N LEU A 251 -8.88 10.11 16.44
CA LEU A 251 -8.30 10.53 17.71
C LEU A 251 -7.19 9.54 18.07
N SER A 252 -5.94 9.99 18.17
CA SER A 252 -4.77 9.12 18.37
C SER A 252 -4.09 9.43 19.71
N VAL A 253 -4.12 8.48 20.63
CA VAL A 253 -3.65 8.63 22.02
C VAL A 253 -2.35 7.86 22.23
N GLU A 254 -1.32 8.55 22.71
CA GLU A 254 0.00 7.95 22.99
C GLU A 254 0.53 8.45 24.33
N VAL A 255 0.87 7.52 25.22
CA VAL A 255 1.33 7.84 26.59
C VAL A 255 2.77 8.36 26.59
N ARG A 256 3.60 7.94 25.62
CA ARG A 256 5.01 8.34 25.54
C ARG A 256 5.22 9.59 24.70
N GLU A 257 5.75 10.65 25.30
CA GLU A 257 5.99 11.94 24.64
C GLU A 257 6.92 11.83 23.42
N ASP A 258 7.93 10.95 23.47
CA ASP A 258 8.88 10.73 22.36
C ASP A 258 8.23 10.06 21.14
N HIS A 259 7.33 9.11 21.38
CA HIS A 259 6.50 8.46 20.36
C HIS A 259 5.45 9.42 19.80
N HIS A 260 4.77 10.18 20.66
CA HIS A 260 3.78 11.20 20.26
C HIS A 260 4.40 12.26 19.34
N LYS A 261 5.58 12.81 19.70
CA LYS A 261 6.33 13.73 18.83
C LYS A 261 6.77 13.05 17.52
N ARG A 262 7.10 11.75 17.54
CA ARG A 262 7.47 10.98 16.35
C ARG A 262 6.31 10.78 15.39
N SER A 263 5.12 10.38 15.88
CA SER A 263 3.94 10.13 15.07
C SER A 263 3.47 11.42 14.37
N MET A 264 3.37 12.54 15.10
CA MET A 264 3.05 13.85 14.53
C MET A 264 4.02 14.27 13.42
N LEU A 265 5.34 14.14 13.64
CA LEU A 265 6.34 14.54 12.65
C LEU A 265 6.28 13.66 11.38
N ASN A 266 6.02 12.36 11.53
CA ASN A 266 5.86 11.46 10.39
C ASN A 266 4.56 11.79 9.62
N TYR A 267 3.45 12.00 10.33
CA TYR A 267 2.19 12.43 9.74
C TYR A 267 2.33 13.73 8.93
N GLN A 268 2.88 14.79 9.54
CA GLN A 268 3.15 16.07 8.87
C GLN A 268 4.06 15.89 7.64
N ARG A 269 5.09 15.04 7.73
CA ARG A 269 6.01 14.80 6.61
C ARG A 269 5.32 14.07 5.45
N TRP A 270 4.44 13.12 5.73
CA TRP A 270 3.61 12.50 4.70
C TRP A 270 2.67 13.53 4.04
N ARG A 271 1.95 14.34 4.84
CA ARG A 271 1.06 15.39 4.34
C ARG A 271 1.79 16.39 3.44
N LYS A 272 2.96 16.87 3.87
CA LYS A 272 3.84 17.78 3.09
C LYS A 272 4.30 17.18 1.76
N SER A 273 4.60 15.88 1.72
CA SER A 273 4.93 15.20 0.47
C SER A 273 3.71 15.00 -0.43
N TRP A 274 2.53 14.75 0.15
CA TRP A 274 1.32 14.49 -0.60
C TRP A 274 0.80 15.73 -1.33
N SER A 275 0.79 16.90 -0.67
CA SER A 275 0.31 18.14 -1.29
C SER A 275 1.09 18.54 -2.55
N ARG A 276 2.38 18.19 -2.62
CA ARG A 276 3.26 18.40 -3.79
C ARG A 276 2.90 17.52 -5.01
N ARG A 277 2.29 16.35 -4.79
CA ARG A 277 1.96 15.36 -5.84
C ARG A 277 0.73 15.74 -6.66
N ARG A 278 -0.32 16.25 -6.01
CA ARG A 278 -1.66 16.43 -6.63
C ARG A 278 -2.25 17.83 -6.54
N GLY A 279 -1.56 18.79 -5.90
CA GLY A 279 -2.12 20.10 -5.59
C GLY A 279 -3.28 20.07 -4.59
N GLN A 280 -3.64 18.90 -4.08
CA GLN A 280 -4.63 18.69 -3.03
C GLN A 280 -3.91 18.25 -1.77
N GLU A 281 -4.25 18.85 -0.64
CA GLU A 281 -3.68 18.44 0.65
C GLU A 281 -4.21 17.08 1.08
N TRP A 282 -3.40 16.37 1.87
CA TRP A 282 -3.88 15.23 2.62
C TRP A 282 -4.75 15.72 3.79
N PRO A 283 -5.94 15.17 4.03
CA PRO A 283 -6.87 15.64 5.07
C PRO A 283 -6.20 15.81 6.44
N ASP A 284 -6.48 16.92 7.13
CA ASP A 284 -5.98 17.13 8.49
C ASP A 284 -6.89 16.48 9.55
N ASN A 285 -7.04 15.17 9.44
CA ASN A 285 -8.07 14.43 10.15
C ASN A 285 -7.56 13.64 11.37
N VAL A 286 -6.28 13.77 11.77
CA VAL A 286 -5.71 13.09 12.94
C VAL A 286 -5.40 14.05 14.08
N GLN A 287 -6.11 13.89 15.20
CA GLN A 287 -5.88 14.60 16.45
C GLN A 287 -4.98 13.75 17.36
N PHE A 288 -3.69 14.09 17.43
CA PHE A 288 -2.74 13.40 18.31
C PHE A 288 -2.76 14.01 19.72
N HIS A 289 -2.87 13.18 20.76
CA HIS A 289 -2.79 13.59 22.16
C HIS A 289 -1.74 12.79 22.92
N ASN A 290 -0.88 13.48 23.68
CA ASN A 290 -0.02 12.81 24.66
C ASN A 290 -0.79 12.61 25.97
N ALA A 291 -1.35 11.41 26.13
CA ALA A 291 -2.16 11.05 27.30
C ALA A 291 -2.16 9.52 27.50
N ASP A 292 -2.53 9.10 28.71
CA ASP A 292 -2.77 7.68 29.01
C ASP A 292 -4.24 7.34 28.73
N LEU A 293 -4.51 6.47 27.74
CA LEU A 293 -5.87 6.06 27.39
C LEU A 293 -6.65 5.49 28.60
N ARG A 294 -5.96 4.88 29.57
CA ARG A 294 -6.59 4.31 30.77
C ARG A 294 -7.37 5.37 31.58
N THR A 295 -6.86 6.60 31.62
CA THR A 295 -7.43 7.73 32.37
C THR A 295 -8.02 8.83 31.48
N ALA A 296 -8.14 8.58 30.17
CA ALA A 296 -8.52 9.58 29.18
C ALA A 296 -10.03 9.87 29.07
N SER A 297 -10.87 9.46 30.02
CA SER A 297 -12.34 9.61 29.93
C SER A 297 -12.80 11.06 29.67
N SER A 298 -12.07 12.06 30.19
CA SER A 298 -12.34 13.49 29.92
C SER A 298 -11.97 13.92 28.50
N LEU A 299 -10.95 13.33 27.89
CA LEU A 299 -10.55 13.54 26.50
C LEU A 299 -11.53 12.88 25.51
N LEU A 300 -12.11 11.74 25.90
CA LEU A 300 -13.13 11.02 25.12
C LEU A 300 -14.56 11.56 25.33
N ALA A 301 -14.78 12.41 26.34
CA ALA A 301 -16.09 12.93 26.69
C ALA A 301 -16.80 13.60 25.49
N GLY A 302 -18.08 13.30 25.31
CA GLY A 302 -18.89 13.80 24.19
C GLY A 302 -18.57 13.18 22.82
N ARG A 303 -17.63 12.23 22.72
CA ARG A 303 -17.29 11.52 21.48
C ARG A 303 -17.89 10.12 21.44
N GLY A 304 -18.34 9.73 20.25
CA GLY A 304 -18.68 8.35 19.87
C GLY A 304 -17.75 7.87 18.76
N PHE A 305 -17.31 6.61 18.83
CA PHE A 305 -16.37 6.02 17.88
C PHE A 305 -17.00 4.87 17.10
N HIS A 306 -16.80 4.88 15.78
CA HIS A 306 -17.27 3.90 14.80
C HIS A 306 -16.36 2.66 14.76
N GLY A 307 -15.11 2.84 15.18
CA GLY A 307 -14.17 1.76 15.46
C GLY A 307 -13.07 2.22 16.42
N VAL A 308 -12.39 1.26 17.05
CA VAL A 308 -11.20 1.50 17.88
C VAL A 308 -10.06 0.58 17.45
N ALA A 309 -8.85 1.11 17.30
CA ALA A 309 -7.61 0.35 17.12
C ALA A 309 -6.73 0.46 18.39
N LEU A 310 -6.34 -0.66 18.98
CA LEU A 310 -5.44 -0.71 20.15
C LEU A 310 -4.14 -1.46 19.80
N ASP A 311 -3.01 -0.75 19.81
CA ASP A 311 -1.65 -1.32 19.71
C ASP A 311 -0.86 -0.94 20.97
N MET A 312 -1.17 -1.63 22.08
CA MET A 312 -0.60 -1.33 23.40
C MET A 312 -0.36 -2.61 24.19
N ILE A 313 0.59 -2.56 25.14
CA ILE A 313 1.07 -3.75 25.88
C ILE A 313 -0.06 -4.44 26.66
N ASN A 314 -0.89 -3.65 27.35
CA ASN A 314 -1.98 -4.11 28.21
C ASN A 314 -3.31 -3.49 27.74
N PRO A 315 -3.97 -4.01 26.70
CA PRO A 315 -5.20 -3.42 26.18
C PRO A 315 -6.40 -3.62 27.11
N HIS A 316 -6.44 -4.71 27.90
CA HIS A 316 -7.54 -5.02 28.80
C HIS A 316 -7.83 -3.91 29.83
N VAL A 317 -6.81 -3.24 30.36
CA VAL A 317 -7.00 -2.13 31.32
C VAL A 317 -7.53 -0.84 30.67
N ALA A 318 -7.51 -0.72 29.35
CA ALA A 318 -8.09 0.41 28.62
C ALA A 318 -9.52 0.14 28.14
N LEU A 319 -9.94 -1.14 28.06
CA LEU A 319 -11.28 -1.50 27.57
C LEU A 319 -12.43 -0.83 28.34
N PRO A 320 -12.44 -0.67 29.68
CA PRO A 320 -13.54 -0.01 30.37
C PRO A 320 -13.74 1.43 29.90
N THR A 321 -12.64 2.20 29.79
CA THR A 321 -12.64 3.58 29.31
C THR A 321 -13.08 3.66 27.83
N VAL A 322 -12.59 2.76 26.97
CA VAL A 322 -12.95 2.73 25.54
C VAL A 322 -14.42 2.33 25.32
N THR A 323 -14.92 1.33 26.03
CA THR A 323 -16.23 0.71 25.75
C THR A 323 -17.40 1.67 25.99
N ALA A 324 -17.23 2.66 26.87
CA ALA A 324 -18.20 3.73 27.09
C ALA A 324 -18.42 4.60 25.82
N HIS A 325 -17.38 4.79 25.02
CA HIS A 325 -17.38 5.69 23.84
C HIS A 325 -17.48 4.97 22.49
N LEU A 326 -17.29 3.65 22.44
CA LEU A 326 -17.52 2.84 21.25
C LEU A 326 -19.03 2.75 20.95
N HIS A 327 -19.46 2.93 19.70
CA HIS A 327 -20.88 2.78 19.33
C HIS A 327 -21.37 1.33 19.51
N PRO A 328 -22.66 1.10 19.82
CA PRO A 328 -23.28 -0.23 19.73
C PRO A 328 -23.02 -0.87 18.36
N GLY A 329 -22.67 -2.16 18.33
CA GLY A 329 -22.31 -2.88 17.11
C GLY A 329 -20.93 -2.57 16.52
N ALA A 330 -20.26 -1.51 16.96
CA ALA A 330 -18.93 -1.13 16.47
C ALA A 330 -17.81 -2.05 17.00
N VAL A 331 -16.64 -2.00 16.35
CA VAL A 331 -15.53 -2.94 16.57
C VAL A 331 -14.33 -2.26 17.22
N CYS A 332 -13.78 -2.91 18.24
CA CYS A 332 -12.44 -2.69 18.76
C CYS A 332 -11.51 -3.78 18.22
N ALA A 333 -10.58 -3.42 17.34
CA ALA A 333 -9.51 -4.29 16.87
C ALA A 333 -8.25 -4.10 17.73
N VAL A 334 -7.67 -5.20 18.19
CA VAL A 334 -6.51 -5.19 19.10
C VAL A 334 -5.33 -5.92 18.45
N TYR A 335 -4.17 -5.28 18.42
CA TYR A 335 -2.90 -5.81 17.91
C TYR A 335 -2.06 -6.32 19.08
N LEU A 336 -1.68 -7.61 19.07
CA LEU A 336 -0.96 -8.25 20.18
C LEU A 336 0.17 -9.17 19.70
N ALA A 337 1.40 -8.85 20.06
CA ALA A 337 2.60 -9.59 19.61
C ALA A 337 2.75 -11.00 20.21
N ASN A 338 2.04 -11.33 21.30
CA ASN A 338 2.16 -12.62 21.99
C ASN A 338 0.78 -13.22 22.30
N ILE A 339 0.64 -14.53 22.12
CA ILE A 339 -0.62 -15.24 22.42
C ILE A 339 -1.01 -15.16 23.90
N THR A 340 -0.05 -15.03 24.82
CA THR A 340 -0.32 -14.82 26.26
C THR A 340 -1.05 -13.49 26.51
N GLN A 341 -0.72 -12.42 25.78
CA GLN A 341 -1.44 -11.15 25.90
C GLN A 341 -2.89 -11.27 25.40
N VAL A 342 -3.16 -12.19 24.46
CA VAL A 342 -4.53 -12.52 24.02
C VAL A 342 -5.29 -13.24 25.12
N VAL A 343 -4.65 -14.14 25.86
CA VAL A 343 -5.23 -14.76 27.07
C VAL A 343 -5.52 -13.70 28.13
N ASP A 344 -4.58 -12.79 28.42
CA ASP A 344 -4.78 -11.69 29.37
C ASP A 344 -5.90 -10.74 28.93
N LEU A 345 -6.06 -10.51 27.62
CA LEU A 345 -7.16 -9.73 27.05
C LEU A 345 -8.52 -10.39 27.29
N LEU A 346 -8.63 -11.70 27.03
CA LEU A 346 -9.89 -12.44 27.22
C LEU A 346 -10.24 -12.62 28.70
N GLU A 347 -9.26 -12.86 29.57
CA GLU A 347 -9.48 -12.87 31.02
C GLU A 347 -9.93 -11.49 31.50
N GLY A 348 -9.25 -10.42 31.11
CA GLY A 348 -9.66 -9.05 31.45
C GLY A 348 -11.08 -8.72 31.01
N LEU A 349 -11.50 -9.19 29.82
CA LEU A 349 -12.87 -9.07 29.34
C LEU A 349 -13.86 -9.88 30.21
N ARG A 350 -13.53 -11.14 30.54
CA ARG A 350 -14.35 -12.02 31.38
C ARG A 350 -14.57 -11.45 32.78
N TRP A 351 -13.52 -10.91 33.40
CA TRP A 351 -13.55 -10.31 34.73
C TRP A 351 -14.26 -8.95 34.77
N SER A 352 -14.08 -8.11 33.76
CA SER A 352 -14.65 -6.75 33.73
C SER A 352 -16.13 -6.71 33.31
N THR A 353 -16.72 -7.85 32.94
CA THR A 353 -18.10 -8.00 32.46
C THR A 353 -18.52 -6.99 31.37
N LEU A 354 -17.58 -6.54 30.55
CA LEU A 354 -17.84 -5.53 29.53
C LEU A 354 -18.74 -6.10 28.42
N PRO A 355 -19.60 -5.27 27.79
CA PRO A 355 -20.46 -5.69 26.69
C PRO A 355 -19.68 -5.81 25.37
N LEU A 356 -18.58 -6.58 25.37
CA LEU A 356 -17.78 -6.90 24.19
C LEU A 356 -17.81 -8.41 23.91
N LEU A 357 -18.01 -8.79 22.65
CA LEU A 357 -17.90 -10.16 22.16
C LEU A 357 -16.62 -10.32 21.34
N CYS A 358 -15.79 -11.30 21.67
CA CYS A 358 -14.67 -11.68 20.82
C CYS A 358 -15.19 -12.49 19.61
N GLU A 359 -15.24 -11.87 18.43
CA GLU A 359 -15.70 -12.54 17.20
C GLU A 359 -14.61 -13.42 16.58
N ARG A 360 -13.34 -13.00 16.67
CA ARG A 360 -12.24 -13.63 15.96
C ARG A 360 -10.88 -13.28 16.54
N ILE A 361 -9.94 -14.21 16.45
CA ILE A 361 -8.50 -14.02 16.65
C ILE A 361 -7.83 -14.59 15.40
N ILE A 362 -6.99 -13.83 14.70
CA ILE A 362 -6.26 -14.30 13.52
C ILE A 362 -4.78 -13.90 13.55
N GLU A 363 -3.99 -14.57 12.73
CA GLU A 363 -2.73 -14.08 12.20
C GLU A 363 -2.86 -13.90 10.68
N VAL A 364 -2.15 -12.93 10.09
CA VAL A 364 -2.17 -12.66 8.64
C VAL A 364 -0.80 -12.97 8.03
N PRO A 365 -0.57 -14.18 7.50
CA PRO A 365 0.66 -14.50 6.80
C PRO A 365 0.65 -13.93 5.37
N ILE A 366 1.74 -13.28 4.97
CA ILE A 366 2.05 -12.98 3.56
C ILE A 366 3.22 -13.86 3.15
N ARG A 367 3.13 -14.47 1.97
CA ARG A 367 4.20 -15.30 1.41
C ARG A 367 4.58 -14.84 0.00
N ASP A 368 5.77 -14.27 -0.13
CA ASP A 368 6.32 -13.82 -1.41
C ASP A 368 6.67 -15.02 -2.28
N TRP A 369 6.52 -14.86 -3.60
CA TRP A 369 6.87 -15.87 -4.60
C TRP A 369 7.92 -15.34 -5.59
N LEU A 370 8.88 -16.20 -5.91
CA LEU A 370 9.78 -16.04 -7.04
C LEU A 370 9.20 -16.79 -8.24
N VAL A 371 8.81 -16.04 -9.26
CA VAL A 371 8.37 -16.55 -10.56
C VAL A 371 9.38 -16.07 -11.59
N SER A 372 10.00 -17.00 -12.32
CA SER A 372 11.02 -16.68 -13.33
C SER A 372 11.01 -17.69 -14.48
N PRO A 373 11.35 -17.29 -15.72
CA PRO A 373 11.48 -18.23 -16.81
C PRO A 373 12.49 -19.34 -16.48
N ALA A 374 12.16 -20.58 -16.84
CA ALA A 374 13.02 -21.73 -16.64
C ALA A 374 14.30 -21.58 -17.47
N ARG A 375 15.44 -21.84 -16.84
CA ARG A 375 16.75 -21.79 -17.48
C ARG A 375 17.53 -23.06 -17.26
N GLU A 376 18.29 -23.44 -18.27
CA GLU A 376 19.27 -24.51 -18.21
C GLU A 376 20.51 -24.06 -17.41
N LYS A 377 21.41 -25.00 -17.11
CA LYS A 377 22.66 -24.69 -16.39
C LYS A 377 23.51 -23.63 -17.10
N ASP A 378 23.45 -23.63 -18.43
CA ASP A 378 24.18 -22.70 -19.31
C ASP A 378 23.47 -21.35 -19.48
N GLY A 379 22.35 -21.13 -18.76
CA GLY A 379 21.63 -19.86 -18.72
C GLY A 379 20.68 -19.60 -19.89
N ARG A 380 20.65 -20.47 -20.90
CA ARG A 380 19.63 -20.51 -21.95
C ARG A 380 18.24 -20.79 -21.36
N TYR A 381 17.19 -20.31 -22.00
CA TYR A 381 15.82 -20.66 -21.63
C TYR A 381 15.51 -22.09 -22.08
N ARG A 382 14.79 -22.86 -21.26
CA ARG A 382 14.23 -24.13 -21.73
C ARG A 382 13.14 -23.86 -22.77
N ALA A 383 13.02 -24.74 -23.75
CA ALA A 383 11.80 -24.87 -24.53
C ALA A 383 10.72 -25.60 -23.71
N ARG A 384 9.46 -25.34 -24.01
CA ARG A 384 8.32 -26.08 -23.49
C ARG A 384 8.18 -27.36 -24.31
N GLU A 385 8.40 -28.50 -23.68
CA GLU A 385 8.08 -29.80 -24.25
C GLU A 385 6.55 -29.89 -24.45
N PRO A 386 6.06 -30.37 -25.61
CA PRO A 386 4.63 -30.60 -25.80
C PRO A 386 4.15 -31.68 -24.82
N PRO A 387 2.89 -31.63 -24.36
CA PRO A 387 2.35 -32.70 -23.52
C PRO A 387 2.44 -34.02 -24.29
N ILE A 388 3.04 -35.04 -23.66
CA ILE A 388 3.18 -36.37 -24.25
C ILE A 388 1.77 -36.92 -24.49
N GLN A 389 1.40 -37.07 -25.75
CA GLN A 389 0.22 -37.83 -26.13
C GLN A 389 0.51 -39.30 -25.83
N THR A 390 -0.03 -39.82 -24.73
CA THR A 390 0.00 -41.25 -24.41
C THR A 390 -1.00 -41.97 -25.30
N GLU A 391 -0.58 -42.33 -26.50
CA GLU A 391 -1.27 -43.34 -27.30
C GLU A 391 -1.17 -44.68 -26.59
N ASN A 392 -2.32 -45.20 -26.15
CA ASN A 392 -2.45 -46.57 -25.69
C ASN A 392 -2.43 -47.51 -26.90
N SER A 393 -1.25 -47.98 -27.31
CA SER A 393 -1.12 -49.12 -28.22
C SER A 393 -0.23 -50.19 -27.58
N LYS A 394 -0.88 -51.16 -26.93
CA LYS A 394 -0.22 -52.42 -26.56
C LYS A 394 0.10 -53.17 -27.85
N HIS A 395 1.36 -53.51 -28.07
CA HIS A 395 1.71 -54.55 -29.03
C HIS A 395 1.34 -55.93 -28.47
N GLU A 396 0.27 -56.50 -29.00
CA GLU A 396 0.19 -57.93 -29.31
C GLU A 396 -0.14 -58.00 -30.82
N GLY A 397 0.57 -58.83 -31.57
CA GLY A 397 0.63 -58.72 -33.03
C GLY A 397 -0.11 -59.83 -33.77
N GLU A 398 -0.23 -59.67 -35.08
CA GLU A 398 -0.05 -60.73 -36.08
C GLU A 398 0.09 -60.10 -37.48
N ALA A 399 0.52 -60.86 -38.48
CA ALA A 399 1.00 -60.34 -39.76
C ALA A 399 -0.05 -60.41 -40.89
N SER A 400 -0.01 -59.45 -41.82
CA SER A 400 -0.38 -59.65 -43.24
C SER A 400 0.11 -58.46 -44.10
N ASP A 401 0.11 -58.67 -45.42
CA ASP A 401 0.93 -57.98 -46.41
C ASP A 401 0.39 -56.66 -47.00
N GLU A 402 1.33 -56.01 -47.71
CA GLU A 402 1.19 -55.14 -48.90
C GLU A 402 0.67 -53.68 -48.79
N ALA A 403 1.53 -52.82 -49.36
CA ALA A 403 1.34 -51.51 -49.97
C ALA A 403 -0.03 -50.81 -49.93
N ASP A 404 -0.01 -49.53 -49.53
CA ASP A 404 -0.05 -48.48 -50.55
C ASP A 404 0.55 -47.14 -50.09
N ARG A 405 0.93 -46.31 -51.07
CA ARG A 405 1.38 -44.92 -50.88
C ARG A 405 0.17 -43.99 -50.94
N GLU A 406 -0.05 -43.17 -49.91
CA GLU A 406 -0.60 -41.82 -50.12
C GLU A 406 0.13 -40.79 -49.25
N GLU A 407 0.66 -39.74 -49.90
CA GLU A 407 1.13 -38.53 -49.24
C GLU A 407 -0.07 -37.69 -48.84
N LEU A 408 -0.42 -37.65 -47.55
CA LEU A 408 -1.42 -36.70 -47.05
C LEU A 408 -0.72 -35.55 -46.33
N THR A 409 -0.42 -34.49 -47.08
CA THR A 409 0.00 -33.20 -46.55
C THR A 409 -1.19 -32.53 -45.86
N THR A 410 -1.43 -32.86 -44.60
CA THR A 410 -2.28 -32.03 -43.73
C THR A 410 -1.44 -30.85 -43.26
N GLU A 411 -1.63 -29.70 -43.91
CA GLU A 411 -1.16 -28.41 -43.42
C GLU A 411 -1.90 -28.10 -42.11
N ASP A 412 -1.30 -28.47 -40.97
CA ASP A 412 -1.77 -28.02 -39.67
C ASP A 412 -1.53 -26.50 -39.56
N GLU A 413 -2.57 -25.72 -39.86
CA GLU A 413 -2.71 -24.33 -39.40
C GLU A 413 -2.80 -24.31 -37.87
N SER A 414 -1.70 -24.61 -37.20
CA SER A 414 -1.60 -24.45 -35.76
C SER A 414 -1.61 -22.95 -35.43
N ASP A 415 -2.72 -22.49 -34.83
CA ASP A 415 -2.83 -21.15 -34.26
C ASP A 415 -1.54 -20.77 -33.51
N PRO A 416 -0.98 -19.56 -33.72
CA PRO A 416 0.25 -19.16 -33.05
C PRO A 416 0.06 -19.27 -31.53
N PRO A 417 0.95 -19.98 -30.81
CA PRO A 417 0.68 -20.39 -29.43
C PRO A 417 0.43 -19.17 -28.54
N ALA A 418 -0.80 -19.07 -28.04
CA ALA A 418 -1.34 -17.87 -27.37
C ALA A 418 -0.49 -17.37 -26.18
N PHE A 419 0.38 -18.22 -25.61
CA PHE A 419 1.38 -17.83 -24.62
C PHE A 419 2.72 -18.53 -24.88
N GLY A 420 3.81 -17.81 -24.63
CA GLY A 420 5.16 -18.11 -25.14
C GLY A 420 5.76 -19.49 -24.78
N THR A 421 6.75 -19.87 -25.59
CA THR A 421 7.41 -21.19 -25.64
C THR A 421 8.33 -21.51 -24.46
N ILE A 422 8.47 -20.62 -23.47
CA ILE A 422 9.39 -20.78 -22.33
C ILE A 422 8.57 -21.16 -21.08
N PRO A 423 8.79 -22.34 -20.46
CA PRO A 423 8.13 -22.69 -19.21
C PRO A 423 8.70 -21.83 -18.06
N TYR A 424 7.91 -21.65 -16.99
CA TYR A 424 8.31 -20.85 -15.82
C TYR A 424 8.50 -21.73 -14.59
N VAL A 425 9.43 -21.33 -13.72
CA VAL A 425 9.59 -21.89 -12.38
C VAL A 425 8.98 -20.91 -11.38
N ALA A 426 7.99 -21.39 -10.62
CA ALA A 426 7.36 -20.66 -9.52
C ALA A 426 7.66 -21.37 -8.20
N ARG A 427 8.17 -20.63 -7.20
CA ARG A 427 8.41 -21.13 -5.84
C ARG A 427 8.33 -20.00 -4.81
N PRO A 428 8.04 -20.28 -3.53
CA PRO A 428 8.16 -19.27 -2.48
C PRO A 428 9.56 -18.63 -2.46
N HIS A 429 9.61 -17.33 -2.14
CA HIS A 429 10.86 -16.63 -1.83
C HIS A 429 11.55 -17.31 -0.63
N PRO A 430 12.89 -17.46 -0.62
CA PRO A 430 13.58 -18.16 0.47
C PRO A 430 13.53 -17.40 1.80
N GLU A 431 13.46 -16.08 1.75
CA GLU A 431 13.22 -15.21 2.90
C GLU A 431 11.74 -14.86 2.93
N GLN A 432 11.11 -14.97 4.09
CA GLN A 432 9.68 -14.70 4.30
C GLN A 432 9.49 -13.88 5.57
N MET A 433 8.43 -13.07 5.61
CA MET A 433 8.06 -12.36 6.83
C MET A 433 7.58 -13.37 7.89
N ILE A 434 8.16 -13.29 9.08
CA ILE A 434 7.74 -14.10 10.24
C ILE A 434 6.53 -13.48 10.94
N HIS A 435 6.08 -14.11 12.02
CA HIS A 435 5.03 -13.60 12.91
C HIS A 435 5.23 -12.12 13.27
N THR A 436 4.16 -11.34 13.22
CA THR A 436 4.12 -9.92 13.63
C THR A 436 3.23 -9.73 14.85
N ALA A 437 1.99 -10.20 14.78
CA ALA A 437 1.02 -10.20 15.87
C ALA A 437 -0.18 -11.11 15.60
N PHE A 438 -0.92 -11.38 16.67
CA PHE A 438 -2.33 -11.77 16.65
C PHE A 438 -3.22 -10.53 16.59
N LEU A 439 -4.24 -10.59 15.75
CA LEU A 439 -5.25 -9.55 15.58
C LEU A 439 -6.57 -10.04 16.18
N VAL A 440 -7.05 -9.37 17.22
CA VAL A 440 -8.27 -9.74 17.96
C VAL A 440 -9.40 -8.78 17.59
N LYS A 441 -10.54 -9.33 17.17
CA LYS A 441 -11.73 -8.57 16.82
C LYS A 441 -12.76 -8.66 17.96
N LEU A 442 -12.95 -7.55 18.66
CA LEU A 442 -13.99 -7.40 19.69
C LEU A 442 -15.13 -6.54 19.14
N ARG A 443 -16.40 -7.00 19.20
CA ARG A 443 -17.57 -6.18 18.86
C ARG A 443 -18.30 -5.74 20.12
N LYS A 444 -18.73 -4.47 20.19
CA LYS A 444 -19.66 -4.02 21.24
C LYS A 444 -21.06 -4.56 20.98
N CYS A 445 -21.61 -5.27 21.96
CA CYS A 445 -22.99 -5.73 21.96
C CYS A 445 -23.85 -4.81 22.82
N GLU A 446 -25.17 -4.85 22.63
CA GLU A 446 -26.12 -4.49 23.69
C GLU A 446 -26.58 -5.77 24.37
N ARG A 447 -26.86 -5.70 25.67
CA ARG A 447 -27.31 -6.80 26.53
C ARG A 447 -28.38 -6.27 27.49
#